data_AF-A0A737VVT5-F1
#
_entry.id   AF-A0A737VVT5-F1
#
_cell.length_a   1.000
_cell.length_b   1.000
_cell.length_c   1.000
_cell.angle_alpha   90.00
_cell.angle_beta   90.00
_cell.angle_gamma   90.00
#
_symmetry.space_group_name_H-M   'P 1'
#
loop_
_entity.id
_entity.type
_entity.pdbx_description
1 polymer ?
#
loop_
_entity_poly.entity_id
_entity_poly.type
_entity_poly.pdbx_seq_one_letter_code
_entity_poly.pdbx_strand_id
1 'polypeptide(L)' 'LQGAGGWSFTPTAAWADGSYTLKVTVEDEAGNIRHSAPLDVKVDTQTVIDRIELVNDSGEPADNLTNDVRPEFR' A
#
# COMPACT_ATOMS: atom_id res chain seq x y z
N LEU A 1 31.42 2.04 -3.13
CA LEU A 1 31.20 3.50 -3.16
C LEU A 1 30.36 3.77 -4.41
N GLN A 2 29.07 4.10 -4.28
CA GLN A 2 28.23 4.36 -5.45
C GLN A 2 28.62 5.71 -6.06
N GLY A 3 29.55 5.67 -7.00
CA GLY A 3 29.87 6.76 -7.91
C GLY A 3 29.31 6.46 -9.30
N ALA A 4 28.81 7.52 -9.95
CA ALA A 4 28.43 7.62 -11.37
C ALA A 4 26.96 7.34 -11.82
N GLY A 5 25.98 7.10 -10.94
CA GLY A 5 24.63 6.64 -11.37
C GLY A 5 23.39 7.29 -10.74
N GLY A 6 23.51 8.45 -10.07
CA GLY A 6 22.40 9.12 -9.37
C GLY A 6 22.30 8.77 -7.88
N TRP A 7 21.55 9.58 -7.13
CA TRP A 7 21.27 9.37 -5.70
C TRP A 7 19.96 8.59 -5.54
N SER A 8 19.97 7.52 -4.75
CA SER A 8 18.76 6.76 -4.41
C SER A 8 18.52 6.76 -2.90
N PHE A 9 17.26 6.91 -2.50
CA PHE A 9 16.82 6.73 -1.13
C PHE A 9 15.89 5.51 -1.05
N THR A 10 16.18 4.62 -0.11
CA THR A 10 15.29 3.51 0.26
C THR A 10 15.17 3.50 1.77
N PRO A 11 13.94 3.48 2.33
CA PRO A 11 13.73 3.34 3.77
C PRO A 11 14.47 2.11 4.31
N THR A 12 15.14 2.26 5.46
CA THR A 12 15.85 1.15 6.13
C THR A 12 14.91 0.19 6.84
N ALA A 13 13.66 0.59 7.07
CA ALA A 13 12.59 -0.21 7.64
C ALA A 13 11.28 0.05 6.88
N ALA A 14 10.35 -0.89 6.96
CA ALA A 14 9.01 -0.72 6.41
C ALA A 14 8.30 0.48 7.06
N TRP A 15 7.64 1.28 6.25
CA TRP A 15 6.78 2.36 6.72
C TRP A 15 5.40 1.82 7.05
N ALA A 16 4.78 2.40 8.08
CA ALA A 16 3.38 2.14 8.37
C ALA A 16 2.48 2.82 7.33
N ASP A 17 1.23 2.39 7.29
CA ASP A 17 0.24 3.03 6.42
C ASP A 17 0.02 4.48 6.83
N GLY A 18 -0.04 5.36 5.83
CA GLY A 18 -0.14 6.79 6.05
C GLY A 18 0.30 7.64 4.87
N SER A 19 0.22 8.95 5.07
CA SER A 19 0.64 9.97 4.10
C SER A 19 1.98 10.57 4.53
N TYR A 20 2.91 10.66 3.58
CA TYR A 20 4.27 11.15 3.76
C TYR A 20 4.58 12.22 2.72
N THR A 21 5.30 13.26 3.12
CA THR A 21 5.82 14.27 2.19
C THR A 21 7.34 14.20 2.19
N LEU A 22 7.94 13.82 1.06
CA LEU A 22 9.37 13.71 0.88
C LEU A 22 9.93 15.00 0.26
N LYS A 23 11.10 15.42 0.72
CA LYS A 23 11.87 16.54 0.17
C LYS A 23 13.34 16.17 0.10
N VAL A 24 14.00 16.59 -0.96
CA VAL A 24 15.46 16.47 -1.10
C VAL A 24 16.09 17.82 -0.83
N THR A 25 17.10 17.83 0.03
CA THR A 25 17.97 19.00 0.27
C THR A 25 19.35 18.67 -0.26
N VAL A 26 19.90 19.57 -1.07
CA VAL A 26 21.28 19.48 -1.55
C VAL A 26 22.05 20.69 -1.05
N GLU A 27 23.28 20.46 -0.60
CA GLU A 27 24.23 21.47 -0.16
C GLU A 27 25.53 21.25 -0.94
N ASP A 28 26.09 22.32 -1.50
CA ASP A 28 27.41 22.27 -2.13
C ASP A 28 28.55 22.61 -1.15
N GLU A 29 29.79 22.42 -1.56
CA GLU A 29 30.97 22.66 -0.72
C GLU A 29 31.14 24.14 -0.35
N ALA A 30 30.52 25.05 -1.09
CA ALA A 30 30.48 26.48 -0.79
C ALA A 30 29.33 26.85 0.17
N GLY A 31 28.52 25.88 0.60
CA GLY A 31 27.38 26.06 1.51
C GLY A 31 26.09 26.54 0.83
N ASN A 32 25.98 26.48 -0.50
CA ASN A 32 24.72 26.81 -1.17
C ASN A 32 23.71 25.67 -1.00
N ILE A 33 22.55 25.99 -0.44
CA ILE A 33 21.47 25.03 -0.22
C ILE A 33 20.38 25.19 -1.29
N ARG A 34 19.84 24.07 -1.77
CA ARG A 34 18.63 23.99 -2.61
C ARG A 34 17.71 22.88 -2.12
N HIS A 35 16.41 23.06 -2.37
CA HIS A 35 15.39 22.08 -2.04
C HIS A 35 14.63 21.66 -3.30
N SER A 36 14.20 20.39 -3.35
CA SER A 36 13.27 19.91 -4.36
C SER A 36 11.84 20.41 -4.10
N ALA A 37 10.98 20.28 -5.11
CA ALA A 37 9.54 20.26 -4.87
C ALA A 37 9.18 19.11 -3.90
N PRO A 38 8.12 19.27 -3.08
CA PRO A 38 7.61 18.18 -2.24
C PRO A 38 7.06 17.05 -3.11
N LEU A 39 7.25 15.82 -2.65
CA LEU A 39 6.62 14.63 -3.21
C LEU A 39 5.71 14.00 -2.15
N ASP A 40 4.41 14.02 -2.41
CA ASP A 40 3.44 13.36 -1.55
C ASP A 40 3.33 11.87 -1.92
N VAL A 41 3.48 11.02 -0.91
CA VAL A 41 3.48 9.55 -1.03
C VAL A 41 2.49 9.00 -0.02
N LYS A 42 1.65 8.06 -0.47
CA LYS A 42 0.78 7.30 0.42
C LYS A 42 1.28 5.86 0.51
N VAL A 43 1.50 5.38 1.72
CA VAL A 43 1.75 3.96 2.01
C VAL A 43 0.43 3.34 2.43
N ASP A 44 0.06 2.25 1.78
CA ASP A 44 -1.17 1.50 2.02
C ASP A 44 -0.84 0.01 1.86
N THR A 45 -0.72 -0.69 2.97
CA THR A 45 -0.39 -2.12 3.06
C THR A 45 -1.60 -2.95 3.50
N GLN A 46 -2.71 -2.28 3.84
CA GLN A 46 -3.97 -2.93 4.15
C GLN A 46 -4.62 -3.46 2.88
N THR A 47 -4.87 -4.77 2.88
CA THR A 47 -5.76 -5.43 1.91
C THR A 47 -6.77 -6.20 2.71
N VAL A 48 -8.05 -5.84 2.60
CA VAL A 48 -9.12 -6.47 3.37
C VAL A 48 -10.12 -7.12 2.41
N ILE A 49 -10.43 -8.39 2.67
CA ILE A 49 -11.66 -9.06 2.21
C ILE A 49 -12.44 -9.34 3.49
N ASP A 50 -13.42 -8.51 3.80
CA ASP A 50 -14.08 -8.48 5.12
C ASP A 50 -14.86 -9.76 5.44
N ARG A 51 -15.46 -10.38 4.43
CA ARG A 51 -16.18 -11.65 4.54
C ARG A 51 -16.38 -12.24 3.15
N ILE A 52 -16.44 -13.56 3.06
CA ILE A 52 -16.99 -14.28 1.91
C ILE A 52 -18.28 -14.91 2.41
N GLU A 53 -19.42 -14.50 1.86
CA GLU A 53 -20.75 -15.01 2.24
C GLU A 53 -21.34 -15.85 1.12
N LEU A 54 -21.98 -16.97 1.49
CA LEU A 54 -22.83 -17.70 0.56
C LEU A 54 -24.11 -16.89 0.32
N VAL A 55 -24.35 -16.51 -0.94
CA VAL A 55 -25.51 -15.69 -1.34
C VAL A 55 -26.76 -16.54 -1.50
N ASN A 56 -26.61 -17.79 -1.98
CA ASN A 56 -27.70 -18.71 -2.27
C ASN A 56 -27.74 -19.91 -1.31
N ASP A 57 -27.86 -19.64 -0.01
CA ASP A 57 -28.13 -20.66 1.01
C ASP A 57 -29.50 -21.33 0.74
N SER A 58 -29.49 -22.63 0.48
CA SER A 58 -30.68 -23.40 0.15
C SER A 58 -30.70 -24.75 0.86
N GLY A 59 -31.87 -25.12 1.39
CA GLY A 59 -31.99 -26.22 2.34
C GLY A 59 -32.46 -25.69 3.68
N GLU A 60 -31.61 -25.78 4.71
CA GLU A 60 -31.87 -25.24 6.04
C GLU A 60 -31.35 -23.80 6.15
N PRO A 61 -32.19 -22.79 6.41
CA PRO A 61 -31.74 -21.41 6.43
C PRO A 61 -30.61 -21.15 7.43
N ALA A 62 -29.57 -20.45 6.99
CA ALA A 62 -28.43 -19.99 7.78
C ALA A 62 -27.47 -21.11 8.25
N ASP A 63 -27.50 -22.28 7.61
CA ASP A 63 -26.49 -23.32 7.80
C ASP A 63 -25.26 -23.15 6.89
N ASN A 64 -25.30 -22.18 5.96
CA ASN A 64 -24.28 -21.92 4.93
C ASN A 64 -24.07 -23.08 3.95
N LEU A 65 -25.11 -23.88 3.68
CA LEU A 65 -25.10 -24.92 2.66
C LEU A 65 -26.03 -24.55 1.51
N THR A 66 -25.72 -25.05 0.32
CA THR A 66 -26.59 -24.88 -0.85
C THR A 66 -26.67 -26.17 -1.65
N ASN A 67 -27.86 -26.46 -2.16
CA ASN A 67 -28.10 -27.49 -3.15
C ASN A 67 -28.09 -26.94 -4.59
N ASP A 68 -27.86 -25.65 -4.77
CA ASP A 68 -27.68 -25.04 -6.08
C ASP A 68 -26.38 -25.55 -6.72
N VAL A 69 -26.46 -25.96 -7.99
CA VAL A 69 -25.31 -26.42 -8.76
C VAL A 69 -24.36 -25.28 -9.16
N ARG A 70 -24.75 -24.03 -8.88
CA ARG A 70 -23.95 -22.80 -9.06
C ARG A 70 -23.94 -21.99 -7.77
N PRO A 71 -23.09 -22.31 -6.80
CA PRO A 71 -22.97 -21.51 -5.57
C PRO A 71 -22.43 -20.10 -5.88
N GLU A 72 -23.03 -19.10 -5.25
CA GLU A 72 -22.69 -17.68 -5.40
C GLU A 72 -22.09 -17.14 -4.10
N PHE A 73 -20.99 -16.40 -4.20
CA PHE A 73 -20.30 -15.80 -3.05
C PHE A 73 -20.06 -14.31 -3.25
N ARG A 74 -20.11 -13.54 -2.15
CA ARG A 74 -19.78 -12.10 -2.13
C ARG A 74 -18.82 -11.74 -1.01
#